data_AF-A0A9X2HQA0-F1
#
_entry.id   AF-A0A9X2HQA0-F1
#
_cell.length_a   1.000
_cell.length_b   1.000
_cell.length_c   1.000
_cell.angle_alpha   90.00
_cell.angle_beta   90.00
_cell.angle_gamma   90.00
#
_symmetry.space_group_name_H-M   'P 1'
#
loop_
_entity.id
_entity.type
_entity.pdbx_description
1 polymer ?
#
loop_
_entity_poly.entity_id
_entity_poly.type
_entity_poly.pdbx_seq_one_letter_code
_entity_poly.pdbx_strand_id
1 'polypeptide(L)'
;MLAKDDAEHAVPSMLHGMLSKVADAFAAGDYLLQDHAIEGVKPIDPTTAGWIAKSIAAYGDSLTALHPSTWDRSIYRWMDGYWDLLVDLSTTRERVSDLTLHAKLHDTEPLALEIESVHVP
;
A
#
# COMPACT_ATOMS: atom_id res chain seq x y z
N MET A 1 -17.25 -3.58 9.94
CA MET A 1 -16.39 -4.76 10.13
C MET A 1 -15.99 -5.22 8.74
N LEU A 2 -14.69 -5.47 8.51
CA LEU A 2 -14.20 -5.93 7.22
C LEU A 2 -14.65 -7.37 6.96
N ALA A 3 -14.89 -7.72 5.69
CA ALA A 3 -15.33 -9.06 5.31
C ALA A 3 -14.22 -10.10 5.61
N LYS A 4 -14.58 -11.22 6.24
CA LYS A 4 -13.64 -12.32 6.55
C LYS A 4 -13.96 -13.54 5.70
N ASP A 5 -13.90 -13.34 4.40
CA ASP A 5 -14.07 -14.37 3.39
C ASP A 5 -12.99 -14.24 2.31
N ASP A 6 -12.84 -15.30 1.51
CA ASP A 6 -11.80 -15.42 0.49
C ASP A 6 -12.12 -14.67 -0.81
N ALA A 7 -13.27 -14.00 -0.89
CA ALA A 7 -13.63 -13.18 -2.05
C ALA A 7 -12.87 -11.85 -2.05
N GLU A 8 -12.73 -11.27 -3.23
CA GLU A 8 -12.17 -9.93 -3.39
C GLU A 8 -13.24 -8.88 -3.14
N HIS A 9 -12.89 -7.87 -2.35
CA HIS A 9 -13.74 -6.75 -2.00
C HIS A 9 -13.03 -5.43 -2.28
N ALA A 10 -13.79 -4.37 -2.56
CA ALA A 10 -13.22 -3.03 -2.72
C ALA A 10 -12.59 -2.53 -1.41
N VAL A 11 -11.41 -1.92 -1.46
CA VAL A 11 -10.76 -1.36 -0.26
C VAL A 11 -11.68 -0.32 0.40
N PRO A 12 -12.04 -0.50 1.69
CA PRO A 12 -12.98 0.40 2.36
C PRO A 12 -12.37 1.78 2.62
N SER A 13 -13.22 2.80 2.55
CA SER A 13 -12.82 4.21 2.63
C SER A 13 -12.10 4.61 3.92
N MET A 14 -12.34 3.88 5.01
CA MET A 14 -11.61 4.09 6.28
C MET A 14 -10.10 3.83 6.16
N LEU A 15 -9.67 3.01 5.19
CA LEU A 15 -8.25 2.70 4.96
C LEU A 15 -7.60 3.63 3.92
N HIS A 16 -8.39 4.32 3.09
CA HIS A 16 -7.89 5.15 2.00
C HIS A 16 -6.89 6.20 2.49
N GLY A 17 -7.19 6.86 3.61
CA GLY A 17 -6.31 7.89 4.19
C GLY A 17 -4.98 7.33 4.68
N MET A 18 -4.98 6.14 5.29
CA MET A 18 -3.76 5.48 5.76
C MET A 18 -2.87 5.04 4.59
N LEU A 19 -3.47 4.40 3.59
CA LEU A 19 -2.78 3.93 2.38
C LEU A 19 -2.25 5.10 1.52
N SER A 20 -3.01 6.20 1.43
CA SER A 20 -2.56 7.41 0.73
C SER A 20 -1.31 8.01 1.38
N LYS A 21 -1.25 8.07 2.72
CA LYS A 21 -0.05 8.55 3.42
C LYS A 21 1.18 7.68 3.17
N VAL A 22 1.01 6.36 3.04
CA VAL A 22 2.12 5.46 2.68
C VAL A 22 2.61 5.79 1.27
N ALA A 23 1.70 5.93 0.30
CA ALA A 23 2.06 6.31 -1.06
C ALA A 23 2.76 7.68 -1.13
N ASP A 24 2.29 8.67 -0.35
CA ASP A 24 2.89 10.00 -0.26
C ASP A 24 4.32 9.93 0.32
N ALA A 25 4.53 9.13 1.37
CA ALA A 25 5.86 8.92 1.95
C ALA A 25 6.82 8.26 0.95
N PHE A 26 6.35 7.26 0.21
CA PHE A 26 7.14 6.60 -0.83
C PHE A 26 7.45 7.55 -1.99
N ALA A 27 6.51 8.41 -2.38
CA ALA A 27 6.75 9.46 -3.37
C ALA A 27 7.79 10.50 -2.90
N ALA A 28 7.88 10.75 -1.60
CA ALA A 28 8.92 11.56 -0.99
C ALA A 28 10.27 10.81 -0.81
N GLY A 29 10.34 9.52 -1.14
CA GLY A 29 11.52 8.67 -0.96
C GLY A 29 11.71 8.13 0.46
N ASP A 30 10.74 8.31 1.35
CA ASP A 30 10.75 7.80 2.72
C ASP A 30 10.20 6.36 2.77
N TYR A 31 10.97 5.43 2.21
CA TYR A 31 10.60 4.02 2.16
C TYR A 31 10.65 3.30 3.52
N LEU A 32 11.22 3.95 4.54
CA LEU A 32 11.28 3.43 5.91
C LEU A 32 10.17 4.00 6.80
N LEU A 33 9.40 4.98 6.31
CA LEU A 33 8.40 5.73 7.08
C LEU A 33 9.01 6.37 8.35
N GLN A 34 10.26 6.86 8.25
CA GLN A 34 10.96 7.50 9.36
C GLN A 34 10.62 8.97 9.50
N ASP A 35 10.47 9.67 8.37
CA ASP A 35 10.09 11.07 8.33
C ASP A 35 8.56 11.24 8.37
N HIS A 36 7.83 10.21 7.90
CA HIS A 36 6.38 10.14 7.84
C HIS A 36 5.85 8.97 8.65
N ALA A 37 5.98 9.03 9.97
CA ALA A 37 5.36 8.03 10.85
C ALA A 37 3.83 8.06 10.70
N ILE A 38 3.23 6.91 10.35
CA ILE A 38 1.78 6.77 10.15
C ILE A 38 1.23 5.85 11.23
N GLU A 39 0.28 6.37 12.02
CA GLU A 39 -0.43 5.57 13.03
C GLU A 39 -1.09 4.35 12.40
N GLY A 40 -0.91 3.19 13.03
CA GLY A 40 -1.43 1.93 12.52
C GLY A 40 -0.58 1.28 11.42
N VAL A 41 0.57 1.86 11.01
CA VAL A 41 1.51 1.22 10.07
C VAL A 41 2.73 0.73 10.84
N LYS A 42 3.08 -0.55 10.67
CA LYS A 42 4.27 -1.15 11.27
C LYS A 42 5.54 -0.56 10.64
N PRO A 43 6.65 -0.44 11.39
CA PRO A 43 7.93 -0.06 10.83
C PRO A 43 8.35 -1.00 9.69
N ILE A 44 8.86 -0.43 8.61
CA ILE A 44 9.40 -1.19 7.49
C ILE A 44 10.88 -1.45 7.75
N ASP A 45 11.32 -2.71 7.64
CA ASP A 45 12.72 -3.04 7.82
C ASP A 45 13.57 -2.57 6.61
N PRO A 46 14.88 -2.29 6.81
CA PRO A 46 15.74 -1.78 5.75
C PRO A 46 15.87 -2.67 4.51
N THR A 47 15.69 -3.98 4.65
CA THR A 47 15.76 -4.90 3.51
C THR A 47 14.53 -4.72 2.64
N THR A 48 13.34 -4.75 3.24
CA THR A 48 12.06 -4.52 2.55
C THR A 48 12.00 -3.14 1.90
N ALA A 49 12.39 -2.08 2.64
CA ALA A 49 12.47 -0.73 2.09
C ALA A 49 13.43 -0.63 0.88
N GLY A 50 14.57 -1.33 0.95
CA GLY A 50 15.51 -1.41 -0.17
C GLY A 50 14.94 -2.11 -1.41
N TRP A 51 14.11 -3.14 -1.23
CA TRP A 51 13.41 -3.80 -2.34
C TRP A 51 12.31 -2.93 -2.94
N ILE A 52 11.53 -2.23 -2.10
CA ILE A 52 10.51 -1.26 -2.55
C ILE A 52 11.17 -0.18 -3.40
N ALA A 53 12.24 0.45 -2.90
CA ALA A 53 12.96 1.51 -3.60
C ALA A 53 13.49 1.02 -4.97
N LYS A 54 14.06 -0.19 -5.03
CA LYS A 54 14.55 -0.79 -6.27
C LYS A 54 13.42 -1.08 -7.26
N SER A 55 12.28 -1.56 -6.77
CA SER A 55 11.13 -1.90 -7.63
C SER A 55 10.53 -0.65 -8.26
N ILE A 56 10.36 0.41 -7.48
CA ILE A 56 9.92 1.74 -7.98
C ILE A 56 10.95 2.30 -8.96
N ALA A 57 12.25 2.24 -8.64
CA ALA A 57 13.30 2.73 -9.55
C ALA A 57 13.36 1.93 -10.86
N ALA A 58 13.16 0.61 -10.81
CA ALA A 58 13.12 -0.26 -11.99
C ALA A 58 11.89 -0.02 -12.86
N TYR A 59 10.77 0.43 -12.27
CA TYR A 59 9.59 0.86 -13.00
C TYR A 59 9.89 2.03 -13.95
N GLY A 60 10.84 2.91 -13.57
CA GLY A 60 11.33 3.99 -14.43
C GLY A 60 10.45 5.25 -14.44
N ASP A 61 9.55 5.40 -13.46
CA ASP A 61 8.75 6.60 -13.25
C ASP A 61 8.72 6.98 -11.75
N SER A 62 8.43 8.24 -11.45
CA SER A 62 8.29 8.72 -10.08
C SER A 62 6.86 8.56 -9.58
N LEU A 63 6.71 8.10 -8.34
CA LEU A 63 5.42 8.06 -7.67
C LEU A 63 4.87 9.48 -7.43
N THR A 64 3.55 9.55 -7.35
CA THR A 64 2.79 10.74 -6.96
C THR A 64 1.73 10.35 -5.93
N ALA A 65 1.04 11.34 -5.36
CA ALA A 65 -0.13 11.07 -4.52
C ALA A 65 -1.16 10.22 -5.28
N LEU A 66 -1.82 9.29 -4.58
CA LEU A 66 -2.81 8.40 -5.19
C LEU A 66 -3.93 9.20 -5.85
N HIS A 67 -4.20 8.89 -7.12
CA HIS A 67 -5.37 9.41 -7.81
C HIS A 67 -6.63 8.72 -7.25
N PRO A 68 -7.76 9.42 -7.11
CA PRO A 68 -9.00 8.80 -6.58
C PRO A 68 -9.47 7.55 -7.33
N SER A 69 -9.16 7.44 -8.63
CA SER A 69 -9.48 6.26 -9.45
C SER A 69 -8.72 4.99 -9.08
N THR A 70 -7.66 5.07 -8.27
CA THR A 70 -6.96 3.89 -7.72
C THR A 70 -7.93 2.99 -6.95
N TRP A 71 -8.90 3.57 -6.24
CA TRP A 71 -9.84 2.82 -5.41
C TRP A 71 -10.84 1.99 -6.21
N ASP A 72 -11.01 2.29 -7.51
CA ASP A 72 -11.90 1.52 -8.40
C ASP A 72 -11.33 0.13 -8.71
N ARG A 73 -10.01 -0.05 -8.55
CA ARG A 73 -9.29 -1.29 -8.87
C ARG A 73 -8.59 -1.93 -7.67
N SER A 74 -8.43 -1.17 -6.59
CA SER A 74 -7.81 -1.67 -5.36
C SER A 74 -8.72 -2.64 -4.63
N ILE A 75 -8.15 -3.77 -4.21
CA ILE A 75 -8.90 -4.82 -3.53
C ILE A 75 -8.31 -5.14 -2.16
N TYR A 76 -9.15 -5.73 -1.32
CA TYR A 76 -8.70 -6.52 -0.18
C TYR A 76 -9.42 -7.89 -0.16
N ARG A 77 -8.77 -8.89 0.41
CA ARG A 77 -9.38 -10.22 0.67
C ARG A 77 -8.93 -10.74 2.03
N TRP A 78 -9.74 -11.56 2.69
CA TRP A 78 -9.27 -12.23 3.91
C TRP A 78 -8.39 -13.42 3.54
N MET A 79 -7.20 -13.42 4.10
CA MET A 79 -6.27 -14.55 4.15
C MET A 79 -6.25 -15.08 5.57
N ASP A 80 -5.86 -16.35 5.75
CA ASP A 80 -5.83 -17.02 7.05
C ASP A 80 -5.10 -16.19 8.15
N GLY A 81 -5.86 -15.36 8.89
CA GLY A 81 -5.38 -14.49 9.98
C GLY A 81 -5.18 -13.00 9.66
N TYR A 82 -5.32 -12.53 8.42
CA TYR A 82 -5.13 -11.12 8.04
C TYR A 82 -5.89 -10.76 6.75
N TRP A 83 -6.11 -9.47 6.48
CA TRP A 83 -6.53 -9.04 5.15
C TRP A 83 -5.32 -8.75 4.27
N ASP A 84 -5.30 -9.32 3.08
CA ASP A 84 -4.36 -9.01 2.02
C ASP A 84 -4.89 -7.82 1.21
N LEU A 85 -4.08 -6.79 1.02
CA LEU A 85 -4.45 -5.57 0.28
C LEU A 85 -3.53 -5.39 -0.93
N LEU A 86 -4.16 -5.08 -2.06
CA LEU A 86 -3.49 -4.69 -3.30
C LEU A 86 -4.02 -3.32 -3.73
N VAL A 87 -3.12 -2.34 -3.79
CA VAL A 87 -3.44 -0.95 -4.10
C VAL A 87 -2.56 -0.45 -5.24
N ASP A 88 -3.16 -0.16 -6.39
CA ASP A 88 -2.46 0.41 -7.55
C ASP A 88 -1.91 1.80 -7.21
N LEU A 89 -0.64 2.06 -7.51
CA LEU A 89 -0.01 3.34 -7.27
C LEU A 89 -0.24 4.32 -8.43
N SER A 90 0.01 5.60 -8.17
CA SER A 90 -0.04 6.65 -9.18
C SER A 90 1.37 7.15 -9.47
N THR A 91 1.66 7.44 -10.73
CA THR A 91 2.96 7.98 -11.18
C THR A 91 2.78 9.28 -11.93
N THR A 92 3.89 9.92 -12.31
CA THR A 92 3.81 11.17 -13.09
C THR A 92 3.16 10.99 -14.46
N ARG A 93 3.27 9.80 -15.05
CA ARG A 93 2.72 9.49 -16.37
C ARG A 93 1.34 8.83 -16.30
N GLU A 94 1.04 8.12 -15.23
CA GLU A 94 -0.14 7.25 -15.13
C GLU A 94 -0.96 7.56 -13.88
N ARG A 95 -2.25 7.87 -14.10
CA ARG A 95 -3.19 8.12 -12.99
C ARG A 95 -3.34 6.88 -12.10
N VAL A 96 -3.33 5.71 -12.71
CA VAL A 96 -3.35 4.40 -12.04
C VAL A 96 -2.38 3.54 -12.85
N SER A 97 -1.20 3.25 -12.30
CA SER A 97 -0.22 2.38 -12.95
C SER A 97 -0.49 0.91 -12.65
N ASP A 98 0.30 0.01 -13.21
CA ASP A 98 0.33 -1.42 -12.84
C ASP A 98 1.21 -1.69 -11.60
N LEU A 99 1.89 -0.67 -11.07
CA LEU A 99 2.70 -0.80 -9.87
C LEU A 99 1.79 -0.88 -8.64
N THR A 100 1.84 -2.00 -7.94
CA THR A 100 0.93 -2.33 -6.85
C THR A 100 1.65 -2.29 -5.51
N LEU A 101 1.08 -1.56 -4.54
CA LEU A 101 1.42 -1.67 -3.13
C LEU A 101 0.73 -2.91 -2.56
N HIS A 102 1.53 -3.82 -2.02
CA HIS A 102 1.05 -5.03 -1.37
C HIS A 102 1.27 -4.94 0.14
N ALA A 103 0.20 -5.12 0.91
CA ALA A 103 0.22 -4.99 2.35
C ALA A 103 -0.70 -6.00 3.04
N LYS A 104 -0.39 -6.32 4.30
CA LYS A 104 -1.23 -7.09 5.20
C LYS A 104 -1.84 -6.18 6.24
N LEU A 105 -3.15 -6.27 6.45
CA LEU A 105 -3.84 -5.64 7.56
C LEU A 105 -4.18 -6.70 8.59
N HIS A 106 -3.60 -6.58 9.77
CA HIS A 106 -3.79 -7.49 10.88
C HIS A 106 -5.05 -7.11 11.66
N ASP A 107 -5.84 -8.13 12.01
CA ASP A 107 -7.06 -8.01 12.81
C ASP A 107 -6.73 -7.83 14.30
N THR A 108 -6.14 -6.68 14.61
CA THR A 108 -5.81 -6.23 15.97
C THR A 108 -6.61 -4.98 16.33
N GLU A 109 -6.59 -4.60 17.60
CA GLU A 109 -7.19 -3.36 18.09
C GLU A 109 -6.09 -2.47 18.72
N PRO A 110 -5.67 -1.36 18.07
CA PRO A 110 -6.09 -0.90 16.74
C PRO A 110 -5.57 -1.81 15.60
N LEU A 111 -6.18 -1.70 14.42
CA LEU A 111 -5.72 -2.40 13.21
C LEU A 111 -4.27 -2.02 12.88
N ALA A 112 -3.49 -2.99 12.42
CA ALA A 112 -2.08 -2.77 12.07
C ALA A 112 -1.81 -3.17 10.61
N LEU A 113 -1.33 -2.22 9.81
CA LEU A 113 -0.90 -2.39 8.43
C LEU A 113 0.59 -2.72 8.38
N GLU A 114 0.94 -3.76 7.65
CA GLU A 114 2.31 -4.21 7.38
C GLU A 114 2.54 -4.15 5.87
N ILE A 115 3.53 -3.37 5.44
CA ILE A 115 3.87 -3.27 4.02
C ILE A 115 4.80 -4.41 3.65
N GLU A 116 4.43 -5.19 2.65
CA GLU A 116 5.20 -6.36 2.20
C GLU A 116 6.09 -6.00 1.01
N SER A 117 5.53 -5.32 0.01
CA SER A 117 6.27 -5.00 -1.21
C SER A 117 5.58 -3.93 -2.06
N VAL A 118 6.33 -3.47 -3.06
CA VAL A 118 5.79 -2.73 -4.21
C VAL A 118 6.31 -3.46 -5.46
N HIS A 119 5.42 -3.89 -6.34
CA HIS A 119 5.78 -4.69 -7.52
C HIS A 119 4.76 -4.53 -8.66
N VAL A 120 5.11 -4.98 -9.86
CA VAL A 120 4.14 -5.18 -10.95
C VAL A 120 3.67 -6.64 -10.86
N PRO A 121 2.38 -6.91 -10.64
CA PRO A 121 1.83 -8.25 -10.42
C PRO A 121 1.74 -9.12 -11.68
#